data_AF-A0A3P7L371-F1
#
_entry.id   AF-A0A3P7L371-F1
#
_cell.length_a   1.000
_cell.length_b   1.000
_cell.length_c   1.000
_cell.angle_alpha   90.00
_cell.angle_beta   90.00
_cell.angle_gamma   90.00
#
_symmetry.space_group_name_H-M   'P 1'
#
loop_
_entity.id
_entity.type
_entity.pdbx_description
1 polymer ?
#
loop_
_entity_poly.entity_id
_entity_poly.type
_entity_poly.pdbx_seq_one_letter_code
_entity_poly.pdbx_strand_id
1 'polypeptide(L)'
;MGVWLTVACYLIAFSPSAALFCRFVAKDPLRIILFVLGAFFWLASLLLSSFIWLAISMMWDALPLAVFCSILLQDAARVFYFWLLKKAQSGLNKITKPGSVSIAPGVSDLHNARHMLAMVCGLGMGVMAALLLTMNVFAEFAGPGTIGLPKAMRVRNIYYAK
;
A
#
# COMPACT_ATOMS: atom_id res chain seq x y z
N MET A 1 18.49 -17.68 -15.93
CA MET A 1 17.19 -18.23 -15.50
C MET A 1 16.54 -17.38 -14.40
N GLY A 2 17.29 -16.81 -13.45
CA GLY A 2 16.76 -15.96 -12.38
C GLY A 2 15.97 -14.73 -12.83
N VAL A 3 16.46 -13.97 -13.83
CA VAL A 3 15.74 -12.76 -14.32
C VAL A 3 14.32 -13.09 -14.84
N TRP A 4 14.15 -14.21 -15.54
CA TRP A 4 12.82 -14.65 -16.01
C TRP A 4 11.90 -15.02 -14.85
N LEU A 5 12.44 -15.61 -13.78
CA LEU A 5 11.69 -15.90 -12.56
C LEU A 5 11.24 -14.61 -11.87
N THR A 6 12.14 -13.63 -11.69
CA THR A 6 11.81 -12.32 -11.12
C THR A 6 10.70 -11.63 -11.91
N VAL A 7 10.80 -11.60 -13.25
CA VAL A 7 9.76 -11.00 -14.11
C VAL A 7 8.43 -11.73 -13.97
N ALA A 8 8.43 -13.07 -13.95
CA ALA A 8 7.21 -13.85 -13.75
C ALA A 8 6.56 -13.58 -12.38
N CYS A 9 7.37 -13.48 -11.31
CA CYS A 9 6.89 -13.15 -9.97
C CYS A 9 6.26 -11.74 -9.92
N TYR A 10 6.88 -10.74 -10.55
CA TYR A 10 6.28 -9.40 -10.66
C TYR A 10 4.97 -9.42 -11.44
N LEU A 11 4.92 -10.12 -12.57
CA LEU A 11 3.70 -10.21 -13.38
C LEU A 11 2.57 -10.89 -12.61
N ILE A 12 2.84 -11.99 -11.90
CA ILE A 12 1.80 -12.69 -11.12
C ILE A 12 1.33 -11.83 -9.95
N ALA A 13 2.25 -11.21 -9.21
CA ALA A 13 1.90 -10.41 -8.04
C ALA A 13 1.16 -9.11 -8.38
N PHE A 14 1.56 -8.42 -9.47
CA PHE A 14 1.04 -7.10 -9.80
C PHE A 14 0.06 -7.08 -10.98
N SER A 15 -0.14 -8.17 -11.73
CA SER A 15 -1.07 -8.17 -12.87
C SER A 15 -2.52 -7.77 -12.52
N PRO A 16 -3.12 -8.23 -11.39
CA PRO A 16 -4.50 -7.84 -11.08
C PRO A 16 -4.58 -6.34 -10.76
N SER A 17 -3.62 -5.85 -9.97
CA SER A 17 -3.52 -4.43 -9.60
C SER A 17 -3.25 -3.54 -10.80
N ALA A 18 -2.37 -3.97 -11.72
CA ALA A 18 -2.08 -3.25 -12.96
C ALA A 18 -3.29 -3.23 -13.90
N ALA A 19 -4.00 -4.34 -14.04
CA ALA A 19 -5.23 -4.41 -14.84
C ALA A 19 -6.30 -3.45 -14.30
N LEU A 20 -6.52 -3.44 -12.98
CA LEU A 20 -7.44 -2.50 -12.32
C LEU A 20 -6.97 -1.06 -12.50
N PHE A 21 -5.68 -0.79 -12.35
CA PHE A 21 -5.13 0.55 -12.53
C PHE A 21 -5.39 1.06 -13.96
N CYS A 22 -4.99 0.30 -14.98
CA CYS A 22 -5.14 0.71 -16.38
C CYS A 22 -6.61 0.81 -16.83
N ARG A 23 -7.49 -0.10 -16.39
CA ARG A 23 -8.89 -0.14 -16.86
C ARG A 23 -9.82 0.79 -16.08
N PHE A 24 -9.50 1.09 -14.82
CA PHE A 24 -10.41 1.77 -13.91
C PHE A 24 -9.83 3.06 -13.32
N VAL A 25 -8.60 3.03 -12.84
CA VAL A 25 -7.98 4.20 -12.18
C VAL A 25 -7.54 5.24 -13.22
N ALA A 26 -6.91 4.80 -14.31
CA ALA A 26 -6.34 5.68 -15.33
C ALA A 26 -7.36 6.49 -16.15
N LYS A 27 -8.65 6.13 -16.07
CA LYS A 27 -9.72 6.83 -16.82
C LYS A 27 -10.08 8.19 -16.25
N ASP A 28 -9.90 8.38 -14.94
CA ASP A 28 -10.27 9.63 -14.25
C ASP A 28 -9.08 10.16 -13.44
N PRO A 29 -8.63 11.41 -13.67
CA PRO A 29 -7.47 11.97 -12.97
C PRO A 29 -7.68 12.04 -11.44
N LEU A 30 -8.92 12.22 -10.97
CA LEU A 30 -9.25 12.18 -9.54
C LEU A 30 -8.89 10.83 -8.93
N ARG A 31 -9.17 9.71 -9.62
CA ARG A 31 -8.83 8.36 -9.13
C ARG A 31 -7.32 8.18 -9.05
N ILE A 32 -6.55 8.72 -10.00
CA ILE A 32 -5.09 8.68 -9.97
C ILE A 32 -4.56 9.41 -8.72
N ILE A 33 -5.08 10.60 -8.42
CA ILE A 33 -4.69 11.36 -7.23
C ILE A 33 -5.01 10.57 -5.96
N LEU A 34 -6.20 9.98 -5.86
CA LEU A 34 -6.57 9.16 -4.71
C LEU A 34 -5.69 7.90 -4.57
N PHE A 35 -5.37 7.23 -5.67
CA PHE A 35 -4.49 6.07 -5.66
C PHE A 35 -3.10 6.44 -5.08
N VAL A 36 -2.51 7.54 -5.54
CA VAL A 36 -1.20 8.02 -5.06
C VAL A 36 -1.26 8.45 -3.60
N LEU A 37 -2.32 9.16 -3.19
CA LEU A 37 -2.51 9.53 -1.78
C LEU A 37 -2.64 8.30 -0.87
N GLY A 38 -3.34 7.26 -1.30
CA GLY A 38 -3.41 5.99 -0.58
C GLY A 38 -2.03 5.37 -0.38
N ALA A 39 -1.22 5.29 -1.44
CA ALA A 39 0.16 4.79 -1.36
C ALA A 39 1.02 5.63 -0.39
N PHE A 40 0.89 6.96 -0.43
CA PHE A 40 1.61 7.88 0.45
C PHE A 40 1.23 7.68 1.93
N PHE A 41 -0.07 7.64 2.26
CA PHE A 41 -0.50 7.44 3.65
C PHE A 41 -0.06 6.10 4.21
N TRP A 42 -0.05 5.06 3.37
CA TRP A 42 0.47 3.76 3.78
C TRP A 42 1.98 3.83 4.09
N LEU A 43 2.79 4.45 3.23
CA LEU A 43 4.22 4.68 3.51
C LEU A 43 4.44 5.50 4.78
N ALA A 44 3.68 6.58 4.96
CA ALA A 44 3.80 7.44 6.14
C ALA A 44 3.49 6.65 7.43
N SER A 45 2.47 5.77 7.39
CA SER A 45 2.13 4.90 8.52
C SER A 45 3.24 3.90 8.85
N LEU A 46 3.87 3.32 7.83
CA LEU A 46 5.03 2.45 8.03
C LEU A 46 6.27 3.19 8.52
N LEU A 47 6.50 4.41 8.04
CA LEU A 47 7.61 5.24 8.51
C LEU A 47 7.45 5.55 10.00
N LEU A 48 6.24 5.93 10.44
CA LEU A 48 5.94 6.12 11.85
C LEU A 48 6.12 4.81 12.64
N SER A 49 5.66 3.69 12.09
CA SER A 49 5.87 2.37 12.68
C SER A 49 7.36 2.02 12.83
N SER A 50 8.20 2.45 11.88
CA SER A 50 9.65 2.24 11.94
C SER A 50 10.28 3.04 13.07
N PHE A 51 9.85 4.29 13.31
CA PHE A 51 10.32 5.07 14.45
C PHE A 51 9.93 4.43 15.79
N ILE A 52 8.69 3.93 15.90
CA ILE A 52 8.24 3.21 17.10
C ILE A 52 9.09 1.95 17.31
N TRP A 53 9.36 1.18 16.25
CA TRP A 53 10.21 0.00 16.34
C TRP A 53 11.63 0.35 16.78
N LEU A 54 12.23 1.41 16.25
CA LEU A 54 13.55 1.88 16.69
C LEU A 54 13.57 2.26 18.17
N ALA A 55 12.52 2.90 18.68
CA ALA A 55 12.40 3.24 20.10
C ALA A 55 12.26 1.98 20.97
N ILE A 56 11.44 1.00 20.55
CA ILE A 56 11.25 -0.26 21.29
C ILE A 56 12.53 -1.10 21.26
N SER A 57 13.20 -1.18 20.11
CA SER A 57 14.42 -1.98 19.91
C SER A 57 15.57 -1.51 20.81
N MET A 58 15.55 -0.27 21.30
CA MET A 58 16.53 0.23 22.24
C MET A 58 16.39 -0.41 23.64
N MET A 59 15.20 -0.93 23.97
CA MET A 59 14.89 -1.51 25.27
C MET A 59 14.71 -3.03 25.22
N TRP A 60 13.96 -3.55 24.23
CA TRP A 60 13.61 -4.96 24.12
C TRP A 60 13.53 -5.45 22.67
N ASP A 61 13.97 -6.68 22.41
CA ASP A 61 13.79 -7.39 21.14
C ASP A 61 12.36 -7.97 21.02
N ALA A 62 11.37 -7.07 20.94
CA ALA A 62 9.95 -7.43 20.84
C ALA A 62 9.42 -7.30 19.40
N LEU A 63 9.89 -8.17 18.48
CA LEU A 63 9.38 -8.23 17.10
C LEU A 63 7.85 -8.37 17.01
N PRO A 64 7.17 -9.23 17.79
CA PRO A 64 5.71 -9.36 17.71
C PRO A 64 4.98 -8.07 18.08
N LEU A 65 5.50 -7.32 19.07
CA LEU A 65 4.93 -6.05 19.49
C LEU A 65 5.06 -4.99 18.40
N ALA A 66 6.22 -4.93 17.74
CA ALA A 66 6.45 -4.00 16.64
C ALA A 66 5.51 -4.24 15.45
N VAL A 67 5.30 -5.51 15.09
CA VAL A 67 4.37 -5.90 14.03
C VAL A 67 2.93 -5.52 14.43
N PHE A 68 2.54 -5.78 15.68
CA PHE A 68 1.22 -5.38 16.18
C PHE A 68 1.00 -3.87 16.12
N CYS A 69 1.97 -3.07 16.58
CA CYS A 69 1.94 -1.61 16.46
C CYS A 69 1.84 -1.15 15.00
N SER A 70 2.53 -1.84 14.08
CA SER A 70 2.47 -1.54 12.64
C SER A 70 1.07 -1.76 12.08
N ILE A 71 0.42 -2.86 12.42
CA ILE A 71 -0.95 -3.16 11.98
C ILE A 71 -1.91 -2.09 12.49
N LEU A 72 -1.80 -1.69 13.76
CA LEU A 72 -2.63 -0.63 14.33
C LEU A 72 -2.41 0.72 13.64
N LEU A 73 -1.16 1.10 13.35
CA LEU A 73 -0.86 2.34 12.63
C LEU A 73 -1.37 2.33 11.20
N GLN A 74 -1.24 1.20 10.49
CA GLN A 74 -1.74 1.07 9.12
C GLN A 74 -3.28 1.14 9.09
N ASP A 75 -3.97 0.60 10.10
CA ASP A 75 -5.43 0.72 10.20
C ASP A 75 -5.87 2.13 10.60
N ALA A 76 -5.16 2.77 11.53
CA ALA A 76 -5.38 4.17 11.88
C ALA A 76 -5.20 5.10 10.67
N ALA A 77 -4.16 4.87 9.86
CA ALA A 77 -3.93 5.61 8.61
C ALA A 77 -5.06 5.40 7.61
N ARG A 78 -5.62 4.19 7.51
CA ARG A 78 -6.80 3.90 6.68
C ARG A 78 -8.03 4.69 7.15
N VAL A 79 -8.30 4.71 8.45
CA VAL A 79 -9.42 5.48 9.02
C VAL A 79 -9.22 6.98 8.81
N PHE A 80 -8.03 7.49 9.08
CA PHE A 80 -7.66 8.89 8.85
C PHE A 80 -7.85 9.28 7.38
N TYR A 81 -7.40 8.42 6.46
CA TYR A 81 -7.56 8.64 5.04
C TYR A 81 -9.03 8.68 4.62
N PHE A 82 -9.87 7.75 5.10
CA PHE A 82 -11.31 7.79 4.85
C PHE A 82 -11.99 9.04 5.41
N TRP A 83 -11.54 9.53 6.56
CA TRP A 83 -12.04 10.77 7.13
C TRP A 83 -11.69 11.98 6.27
N LEU A 84 -10.45 12.07 5.76
CA LEU A 84 -10.04 13.11 4.81
C LEU A 84 -10.86 13.08 3.53
N LEU A 85 -11.13 11.89 2.98
CA LEU A 85 -11.99 11.73 1.80
C LEU A 85 -13.40 12.28 2.05
N LYS A 86 -14.02 11.92 3.18
CA LYS A 86 -15.35 12.45 3.55
C LYS A 86 -15.34 13.97 3.67
N LYS A 87 -14.29 14.54 4.28
CA LYS A 87 -14.13 15.99 4.42
C LYS A 87 -13.94 16.68 3.08
N ALA A 88 -13.14 16.10 2.18
CA ALA A 88 -12.94 16.59 0.83
C ALA A 88 -14.25 16.56 0.01
N GLN A 89 -15.00 15.45 0.07
CA GLN A 89 -16.31 15.32 -0.58
C GLN A 89 -17.30 16.39 -0.09
N SER A 90 -17.39 16.58 1.24
CA SER A 90 -18.26 17.60 1.85
C SER A 90 -17.85 19.02 1.45
N GLY A 91 -16.55 19.31 1.43
CA GLY A 91 -16.02 20.60 1.00
C GLY A 91 -16.33 20.91 -0.45
N LEU A 92 -16.10 19.94 -1.35
CA LEU A 92 -16.35 20.09 -2.78
C LEU A 92 -17.84 20.28 -3.09
N ASN A 93 -18.73 19.62 -2.35
CA ASN A 93 -20.18 19.76 -2.48
C ASN A 93 -20.68 21.15 -2.07
N LYS A 94 -20.02 21.82 -1.12
CA LYS A 94 -20.37 23.19 -0.70
C LYS A 94 -19.94 24.25 -1.72
N ILE A 95 -18.89 23.98 -2.49
CA ILE A 95 -18.32 24.92 -3.47
C ILE A 95 -18.98 24.76 -4.85
N THR A 96 -19.55 23.59 -5.15
CA THR A 96 -20.26 23.33 -6.41
C THR A 96 -21.70 23.82 -6.32
N LYS A 97 -22.07 24.88 -7.06
CA LYS A 97 -23.45 25.39 -7.10
C LYS A 97 -24.40 24.37 -7.74
N PRO A 98 -25.66 24.24 -7.27
CA PRO A 98 -26.66 23.41 -7.94
C PRO A 98 -26.98 24.02 -9.31
N GLY A 99 -26.41 23.47 -10.39
CA GLY A 99 -26.77 23.82 -11.77
C GLY A 99 -25.65 24.30 -12.71
N SER A 100 -24.41 24.50 -12.25
CA SER A 100 -23.28 24.83 -13.14
C SER A 100 -22.43 23.60 -13.45
N VAL A 101 -22.13 23.38 -14.74
CA VAL A 101 -21.23 22.35 -15.27
C VAL A 101 -20.07 22.14 -14.29
N SER A 102 -20.04 20.95 -13.70
CA SER A 102 -19.12 20.63 -12.63
C SER A 102 -17.68 20.82 -13.11
N ILE A 103 -16.89 21.61 -12.38
CA ILE A 103 -15.46 21.88 -12.67
C ILE A 103 -14.65 20.57 -12.73
N ALA A 104 -15.21 19.47 -12.23
CA ALA A 104 -14.83 18.12 -12.62
C ALA A 104 -16.11 17.30 -12.91
N PRO A 105 -16.34 16.81 -14.14
CA PRO A 105 -17.57 16.09 -14.53
C PRO A 105 -17.88 14.81 -13.74
N GLY A 106 -17.05 14.40 -12.77
CA GLY A 106 -17.26 13.25 -11.87
C GLY A 106 -17.73 13.58 -10.44
N VAL A 107 -18.02 14.85 -10.10
CA VAL A 107 -18.38 15.24 -8.71
C VAL A 107 -19.85 14.97 -8.37
N SER A 108 -20.77 15.06 -9.33
CA SER A 108 -22.18 14.64 -9.14
C SER A 108 -22.30 13.12 -8.98
N ASP A 109 -21.44 12.36 -9.66
CA ASP A 109 -21.32 10.90 -9.48
C ASP A 109 -20.58 10.51 -8.19
N LEU A 110 -19.92 11.45 -7.51
CA LEU A 110 -19.08 11.18 -6.32
C LEU A 110 -19.88 10.62 -5.12
N HIS A 111 -21.15 11.01 -4.99
CA HIS A 111 -22.03 10.51 -3.93
C HIS A 111 -22.47 9.06 -4.22
N ASN A 112 -22.79 8.76 -5.48
CA ASN A 112 -23.15 7.41 -5.94
C ASN A 112 -21.93 6.49 -6.04
N ALA A 113 -20.75 7.05 -6.32
CA ALA A 113 -19.49 6.35 -6.54
C ALA A 113 -18.59 6.27 -5.30
N ARG A 114 -19.11 6.53 -4.09
CA ARG A 114 -18.30 6.46 -2.84
C ARG A 114 -17.56 5.14 -2.69
N HIS A 115 -18.21 4.03 -3.04
CA HIS A 115 -17.61 2.69 -3.04
C HIS A 115 -16.47 2.55 -4.05
N MET A 116 -16.57 3.21 -5.21
CA MET A 116 -15.52 3.23 -6.22
C MET A 116 -14.29 3.98 -5.73
N LEU A 117 -14.48 5.14 -5.09
CA LEU A 117 -13.38 5.92 -4.52
C LEU A 117 -12.69 5.12 -3.40
N ALA A 118 -13.45 4.49 -2.51
CA ALA A 118 -12.91 3.65 -1.45
C ALA A 118 -12.09 2.46 -2.00
N MET A 119 -12.52 1.87 -3.11
CA MET A 119 -11.78 0.82 -3.79
C MET A 119 -10.44 1.32 -4.33
N VAL A 120 -10.39 2.49 -5.00
CA VAL A 120 -9.13 3.08 -5.50
C VAL A 120 -8.16 3.40 -4.34
N CYS A 121 -8.70 3.92 -3.25
CA CYS A 121 -7.96 4.24 -2.03
C CYS A 121 -7.31 2.99 -1.41
N GLY A 122 -8.10 1.91 -1.30
CA GLY A 122 -7.61 0.61 -0.84
C GLY A 122 -6.58 -0.01 -1.79
N LEU A 123 -6.79 0.10 -3.10
CA LEU A 123 -5.87 -0.39 -4.13
C LEU A 123 -4.49 0.29 -4.01
N GLY A 124 -4.45 1.62 -3.81
CA GLY A 124 -3.21 2.38 -3.62
C GLY A 124 -2.41 1.92 -2.41
N MET A 125 -3.07 1.79 -1.25
CA MET A 125 -2.43 1.27 -0.03
C MET A 125 -1.92 -0.17 -0.24
N GLY A 126 -2.72 -1.03 -0.86
CA GLY A 126 -2.38 -2.44 -1.09
C GLY A 126 -1.23 -2.64 -2.07
N VAL A 127 -1.17 -1.87 -3.17
CA VAL A 127 -0.06 -1.92 -4.12
C VAL A 127 1.23 -1.49 -3.46
N MET A 128 1.21 -0.43 -2.64
CA MET A 128 2.39 0.03 -1.94
C MET A 128 2.87 -1.00 -0.90
N ALA A 129 1.94 -1.64 -0.21
CA ALA A 129 2.23 -2.74 0.69
C ALA A 129 2.91 -3.90 -0.01
N ALA A 130 2.32 -4.38 -1.12
CA ALA A 130 2.88 -5.45 -1.91
C ALA A 130 4.29 -5.11 -2.41
N LEU A 131 4.53 -3.87 -2.87
CA LEU A 131 5.85 -3.43 -3.33
C LEU A 131 6.91 -3.52 -2.22
N LEU A 132 6.67 -2.93 -1.05
CA LEU A 132 7.66 -2.98 0.03
C LEU A 132 7.90 -4.40 0.57
N LEU A 133 6.87 -5.25 0.58
CA LEU A 133 7.01 -6.64 1.04
C LEU A 133 7.77 -7.53 0.04
N THR A 134 7.64 -7.28 -1.27
CA THR A 134 8.13 -8.20 -2.31
C THR A 134 9.38 -7.73 -3.04
N MET A 135 9.65 -6.42 -3.10
CA MET A 135 10.71 -5.86 -3.94
C MET A 135 12.10 -6.45 -3.65
N ASN A 136 12.49 -6.52 -2.37
CA ASN A 136 13.80 -7.07 -1.99
C ASN A 136 13.88 -8.58 -2.27
N VAL A 137 12.80 -9.32 -2.00
CA VAL A 137 12.73 -10.76 -2.24
C VAL A 137 12.83 -11.07 -3.73
N PHE A 138 12.15 -10.31 -4.58
CA PHE A 138 12.19 -10.50 -6.03
C PHE A 138 13.54 -10.11 -6.64
N ALA A 139 14.25 -9.16 -6.03
CA ALA A 139 15.62 -8.82 -6.41
C ALA A 139 16.58 -10.01 -6.16
N GLU A 140 16.40 -10.76 -5.06
CA GLU A 140 17.22 -11.95 -4.78
C GLU A 140 16.99 -13.07 -5.81
N PHE A 141 15.78 -13.20 -6.35
CA PHE A 141 15.45 -14.20 -7.38
C PHE A 141 16.14 -13.96 -8.73
N ALA A 142 16.67 -12.75 -8.97
CA ALA A 142 17.38 -12.44 -10.19
C ALA A 142 18.73 -13.18 -10.29
N GLY A 143 19.25 -13.65 -9.15
CA GLY A 143 20.52 -14.38 -9.05
C GLY A 143 20.49 -15.78 -9.70
N PRO A 144 21.67 -16.41 -9.84
CA PRO A 144 21.78 -17.76 -10.41
C PRO A 144 21.32 -18.87 -9.46
N GLY A 145 21.13 -18.57 -8.17
CA GLY A 145 20.71 -19.53 -7.15
C GLY A 145 19.21 -19.46 -6.87
N THR A 146 18.62 -20.58 -6.46
CA THR A 146 17.27 -20.66 -5.90
C THR A 146 17.32 -20.87 -4.38
N ILE A 147 16.23 -20.54 -3.70
CA ILE A 147 16.09 -20.75 -2.25
C ILE A 147 16.10 -22.25 -1.95
N GLY A 148 16.80 -22.69 -0.90
CA GLY A 148 16.76 -24.09 -0.46
C GLY A 148 18.10 -24.72 -0.07
N LEU A 149 19.24 -24.03 -0.26
CA LEU A 149 20.52 -24.54 0.22
C LEU A 149 20.64 -24.47 1.76
N PRO A 150 21.21 -25.48 2.44
CA PRO A 150 21.24 -25.59 3.91
C PRO A 150 21.87 -24.41 4.66
N LYS A 151 22.72 -23.61 4.02
CA LYS A 151 23.28 -22.38 4.63
C LYS A 151 22.18 -21.35 4.96
N ALA A 152 21.08 -21.29 4.21
CA ALA A 152 19.93 -20.43 4.51
C ALA A 152 19.13 -20.92 5.73
N MET A 153 19.17 -22.23 6.03
CA MET A 153 18.51 -22.83 7.21
C MET A 153 19.41 -22.80 8.45
N ARG A 154 20.74 -22.88 8.29
CA ARG A 154 21.70 -22.92 9.40
C ARG A 154 21.83 -21.58 10.13
N VAL A 155 21.76 -20.45 9.41
CA VAL A 155 21.83 -19.11 10.04
C VAL A 155 20.68 -18.91 11.04
N ARG A 156 19.49 -19.44 10.75
CA ARG A 156 18.34 -19.35 11.66
C ARG A 156 18.52 -20.15 12.96
N ASN A 157 19.26 -21.25 12.93
CA ASN A 157 19.43 -22.13 14.09
C ASN A 157 20.46 -21.60 15.11
N ILE A 158 21.30 -20.64 14.73
CA ILE A 158 22.29 -20.02 15.62
C ILE A 158 21.63 -18.93 16.51
N TYR A 159 20.55 -18.29 16.04
CA TYR A 159 19.81 -17.28 16.81
C TYR A 159 18.81 -17.87 17.83
N TYR A 160 18.50 -19.17 17.76
CA TYR A 160 17.62 -19.86 18.72
C TYR A 160 18.37 -20.85 19.63
N ALA A 161 19.71 -20.88 19.57
CA ALA A 161 20.56 -21.75 20.39
C ALA A 161 21.29 -20.99 21.52
N LYS A 162 20.75 -19.86 21.98
CA LYS A 162 21.23 -19.14 23.16
C LYS A 162 20.08 -18.66 24.02
#